data_AF-Q5D9I4-F1
#
_entry.id   AF-Q5D9I4-F1
#
_cell.length_a   1.000
_cell.length_b   1.000
_cell.length_c   1.000
_cell.angle_alpha   90.00
_cell.angle_beta   90.00
_cell.angle_gamma   90.00
#
_symmetry.space_group_name_H-M   'P 1'
#
loop_
_entity.id
_entity.type
_entity.pdbx_description
1 polymer ?
#
loop_
_entity_poly.entity_id
_entity_poly.type
_entity_poly.pdbx_seq_one_letter_code
_entity_poly.pdbx_strand_id
1 'polypeptide(L)'
;MESPSAVMVAGVRTGSFFNQSRLTLWQICMLVFLLVLQLPVTLAASLIHVSEVSSVQLYQHCRDVSTEMLLRLNLSLGGVERVVEIDETAIRKRKYDRGRSVKTEWVSTSYFNLTGSFLVFTTKH
;
A
#
# COMPACT_ATOMS: atom_id res chain seq x y z
N MET A 1 13.52 50.37 6.00
CA MET A 1 14.05 49.78 4.76
C MET A 1 14.19 48.29 5.06
N GLU A 2 13.09 47.56 5.02
CA GLU A 2 13.05 46.13 5.35
C GLU A 2 13.36 45.34 4.08
N SER A 3 14.43 44.54 4.14
CA SER A 3 14.77 43.56 3.10
C SER A 3 13.66 42.51 3.02
N PRO A 4 13.18 42.14 1.82
CA PRO A 4 12.23 41.05 1.69
C PRO A 4 12.93 39.75 2.07
N SER A 5 12.41 39.10 3.11
CA SER A 5 12.76 37.73 3.49
C SER A 5 12.66 36.83 2.27
N ALA A 6 13.78 36.21 1.90
CA ALA A 6 13.84 35.23 0.83
C ALA A 6 12.83 34.12 1.12
N VAL A 7 11.70 34.12 0.42
CA VAL A 7 10.83 32.95 0.33
C VAL A 7 11.65 31.92 -0.42
N MET A 8 12.34 31.05 0.32
CA MET A 8 12.98 29.86 -0.23
C MET A 8 11.88 29.12 -0.98
N VAL A 9 11.95 29.11 -2.32
CA VAL A 9 11.08 28.28 -3.13
C VAL A 9 11.49 26.84 -2.84
N ALA A 10 10.91 26.30 -1.77
CA ALA A 10 11.02 24.90 -1.43
C ALA A 10 10.57 24.13 -2.67
N GLY A 11 11.44 23.27 -3.19
CA GLY A 11 11.06 22.40 -4.31
C GLY A 11 9.82 21.61 -3.92
N VAL A 12 9.01 21.19 -4.90
CA VAL A 12 7.77 20.41 -4.66
C VAL A 12 8.01 19.14 -3.81
N ARG A 13 9.26 18.68 -3.74
CA ARG A 13 9.70 17.51 -2.96
C ARG A 13 10.26 17.84 -1.57
N THR A 14 10.50 19.11 -1.26
CA THR A 14 11.14 19.54 -0.02
C THR A 14 10.16 19.36 1.14
N GLY A 15 10.53 18.55 2.13
CA GLY A 15 9.65 18.19 3.26
C GLY A 15 8.70 17.02 2.98
N SER A 16 8.73 16.42 1.78
CA SER A 16 7.98 15.20 1.49
C SER A 16 8.89 13.97 1.48
N PHE A 17 8.29 12.78 1.48
CA PHE A 17 9.02 11.52 1.40
C PHE A 17 9.87 11.37 0.11
N PHE A 18 9.60 12.19 -0.90
CA PHE A 18 10.36 12.23 -2.15
C PHE A 18 11.62 13.11 -2.10
N ASN A 19 11.90 13.76 -0.97
CA ASN A 19 13.02 14.72 -0.86
C ASN A 19 14.39 14.12 -1.20
N GLN A 20 14.55 12.80 -1.04
CA GLN A 20 15.78 12.07 -1.38
C GLN A 20 15.60 11.06 -2.52
N SER A 21 14.44 11.02 -3.18
CA SER A 21 14.22 10.07 -4.26
C SER A 21 14.97 10.51 -5.52
N ARG A 22 15.68 9.56 -6.14
CA ARG A 22 16.31 9.75 -7.46
C ARG A 22 15.30 9.60 -8.61
N LEU A 23 14.04 9.33 -8.27
CA LEU A 23 12.95 9.20 -9.24
C LEU A 23 12.49 10.57 -9.71
N THR A 24 12.21 10.68 -10.99
CA THR A 24 11.54 11.84 -11.55
C THR A 24 10.08 11.87 -11.09
N LEU A 25 9.49 13.07 -11.02
CA LEU A 25 8.07 13.22 -10.66
C LEU A 25 7.15 12.43 -11.61
N TRP A 26 7.48 12.38 -12.90
CA TRP A 26 6.75 11.56 -13.87
C TRP A 26 6.73 10.07 -13.51
N GLN A 27 7.90 9.50 -13.18
CA GLN A 27 8.00 8.09 -12.80
C GLN A 27 7.21 7.79 -11.52
N ILE A 28 7.22 8.72 -10.56
CA ILE A 28 6.42 8.61 -9.35
C ILE A 28 4.93 8.58 -9.68
N CYS A 29 4.45 9.55 -10.45
CA CYS A 29 3.03 9.63 -10.83
C CYS A 29 2.59 8.38 -11.59
N MET A 30 3.41 7.89 -12.53
CA MET A 30 3.12 6.68 -13.29
C MET A 30 3.10 5.44 -12.38
N LEU A 31 4.04 5.29 -11.45
CA LEU A 31 4.04 4.17 -10.50
C LEU A 31 2.81 4.19 -9.60
N VAL A 32 2.39 5.36 -9.12
CA VAL A 32 1.15 5.50 -8.33
C VAL A 32 -0.07 5.14 -9.17
N PHE A 33 -0.13 5.58 -10.43
CA PHE A 33 -1.20 5.22 -11.35
C PHE A 33 -1.28 3.70 -11.58
N LEU A 34 -0.14 3.04 -11.83
CA LEU A 34 -0.10 1.58 -12.01
C LEU A 34 -0.44 0.82 -10.72
N LEU A 35 -0.13 1.38 -9.55
CA LEU A 35 -0.55 0.83 -8.26
C LEU A 35 -2.08 0.86 -8.11
N VAL A 36 -2.73 1.97 -8.50
CA VAL A 36 -4.20 2.10 -8.48
C VAL A 36 -4.85 1.08 -9.41
N LEU A 37 -4.24 0.81 -10.56
CA LEU A 37 -4.64 -0.26 -11.49
C LEU A 37 -4.35 -1.69 -10.99
N GLN A 38 -3.83 -1.85 -9.77
CA GLN A 38 -3.49 -3.16 -9.16
C GLN A 38 -2.48 -3.98 -9.96
N LEU A 39 -1.58 -3.32 -10.71
CA LEU A 39 -0.54 -4.02 -11.45
C LEU A 39 0.57 -4.53 -10.53
N PRO A 40 1.13 -5.73 -10.79
CA PRO A 40 2.24 -6.25 -10.01
C PRO A 40 3.47 -5.36 -10.18
N VAL A 41 4.20 -5.15 -9.09
CA VAL A 41 5.34 -4.22 -9.03
C VAL A 41 6.45 -4.56 -10.03
N THR A 42 6.65 -5.84 -10.33
CA THR A 42 7.62 -6.32 -11.33
C THR A 42 7.27 -5.83 -12.74
N LEU A 43 5.99 -5.87 -13.08
CA LEU A 43 5.48 -5.39 -14.36
C LEU A 43 5.49 -3.85 -14.41
N ALA A 44 5.15 -3.18 -13.32
CA ALA A 44 5.22 -1.73 -13.24
C ALA A 44 6.66 -1.20 -13.39
N ALA A 45 7.62 -1.87 -12.75
CA ALA A 45 9.05 -1.55 -12.85
C ALA A 45 9.56 -1.74 -14.29
N SER A 46 9.16 -2.82 -14.97
CA SER A 46 9.57 -3.09 -16.35
C SER A 46 8.97 -2.10 -17.34
N LEU A 47 7.71 -1.69 -17.16
CA LEU A 47 7.04 -0.70 -18.02
C LEU A 47 7.65 0.70 -17.93
N ILE A 48 8.08 1.12 -16.73
CA ILE A 48 8.59 2.49 -16.49
C ILE A 48 10.12 2.52 -16.57
N HIS A 49 10.78 1.37 -16.79
CA HIS A 49 12.24 1.22 -16.79
C HIS A 49 12.89 1.76 -15.51
N VAL A 50 12.30 1.44 -14.36
CA VAL A 50 12.80 1.84 -13.04
C VAL A 50 13.35 0.62 -12.32
N SER A 51 14.31 0.83 -11.42
CA SER A 51 14.79 -0.23 -10.54
C SER A 51 13.63 -0.87 -9.79
N GLU A 52 13.58 -2.20 -9.79
CA GLU A 52 12.58 -2.96 -9.05
C GLU A 52 12.59 -2.59 -7.57
N VAL A 53 13.78 -2.40 -6.98
CA VAL A 53 13.94 -2.00 -5.57
C VAL A 53 13.23 -0.68 -5.29
N SER A 54 13.43 0.33 -6.13
CA SER A 54 12.77 1.63 -5.97
C SER A 54 11.26 1.55 -6.17
N SER A 55 10.81 0.69 -7.10
CA SER A 55 9.38 0.49 -7.37
C SER A 55 8.68 -0.21 -6.20
N VAL A 56 9.32 -1.23 -5.62
CA VAL A 56 8.86 -1.92 -4.41
C VAL A 56 8.75 -0.97 -3.23
N GLN A 57 9.77 -0.16 -2.98
CA GLN A 57 9.76 0.83 -1.90
C GLN A 57 8.61 1.83 -2.05
N LEU A 58 8.39 2.34 -3.27
CA LEU A 58 7.28 3.28 -3.50
C LEU A 58 5.92 2.60 -3.31
N TYR A 59 5.74 1.38 -3.82
CA TYR A 59 4.51 0.61 -3.65
C TYR A 59 4.20 0.32 -2.18
N GLN A 60 5.22 -0.08 -1.41
CA GLN A 60 5.09 -0.29 0.04
C GLN A 60 4.68 1.00 0.73
N HIS A 61 5.36 2.11 0.43
CA HIS A 61 5.04 3.39 1.05
C HIS A 61 3.62 3.86 0.75
N CYS A 62 3.17 3.75 -0.50
CA CYS A 62 1.80 4.10 -0.87
C CYS A 62 0.76 3.22 -0.15
N ARG A 63 1.07 1.94 0.08
CA ARG A 63 0.21 1.04 0.86
C ARG A 63 0.19 1.45 2.34
N ASP A 64 1.33 1.76 2.93
CA ASP A 64 1.42 2.18 4.33
C ASP A 64 0.60 3.45 4.59
N VAL A 65 0.73 4.45 3.71
CA VAL A 65 -0.07 5.70 3.79
C VAL A 65 -1.56 5.40 3.63
N SER A 66 -1.92 4.51 2.70
CA SER A 66 -3.33 4.11 2.49
C SER A 66 -3.88 3.37 3.71
N THR A 67 -3.09 2.49 4.33
CA THR A 67 -3.46 1.77 5.56
C THR A 67 -3.60 2.73 6.72
N GLU A 68 -2.68 3.68 6.90
CA GLU A 68 -2.78 4.69 7.95
C GLU A 68 -4.04 5.54 7.78
N MET A 69 -4.33 5.98 6.55
CA MET A 69 -5.56 6.72 6.25
C MET A 69 -6.80 5.87 6.56
N LEU A 70 -6.81 4.60 6.16
CA LEU A 70 -7.91 3.69 6.43
C LEU A 70 -8.12 3.44 7.92
N LEU A 71 -7.05 3.32 8.71
CA LEU A 71 -7.12 3.18 10.16
C LEU A 71 -7.62 4.45 10.85
N ARG A 72 -7.33 5.63 10.29
CA ARG A 72 -7.85 6.92 10.79
C ARG A 72 -9.32 7.14 10.43
N LEU A 73 -9.79 6.55 9.34
CA LEU A 73 -11.21 6.54 9.03
C LEU A 73 -11.91 5.69 10.09
N ASN A 74 -12.71 6.32 10.96
CA ASN A 74 -13.62 5.64 11.89
C ASN A 74 -14.79 4.98 11.15
N LEU A 75 -14.49 4.25 10.07
CA LEU A 75 -15.45 3.53 9.27
C LEU A 75 -15.81 2.25 10.03
N SER A 76 -17.00 2.24 10.63
CA SER A 76 -17.55 1.00 11.15
C SER A 76 -17.84 0.08 9.98
N LEU A 77 -17.00 -0.95 9.85
CA LEU A 77 -17.14 -2.00 8.87
C LEU A 77 -18.44 -2.79 9.11
N GLY A 78 -18.79 -3.05 10.37
CA GLY A 78 -20.07 -3.67 10.79
C GLY A 78 -21.09 -2.67 11.34
N GLY A 79 -22.27 -3.17 11.69
CA GLY A 79 -23.36 -2.39 12.29
C GLY A 79 -24.67 -3.18 12.32
N VAL A 80 -25.69 -2.65 13.00
CA VAL A 80 -27.05 -3.22 12.95
C VAL A 80 -27.50 -3.23 11.48
N GLU A 81 -28.02 -4.38 11.02
CA GLU A 81 -28.37 -4.68 9.60
C GLU A 81 -27.20 -4.84 8.61
N ARG A 82 -25.94 -4.79 9.04
CA ARG A 82 -24.79 -5.01 8.16
C ARG A 82 -24.07 -6.32 8.50
N VAL A 83 -24.23 -7.32 7.64
CA VAL A 83 -23.48 -8.58 7.71
C VAL A 83 -22.10 -8.36 7.12
N VAL A 84 -21.08 -8.62 7.94
CA VAL A 84 -19.66 -8.60 7.56
C VAL A 84 -19.18 -10.03 7.63
N GLU A 85 -18.55 -10.50 6.56
CA GLU A 85 -17.90 -11.80 6.60
C GLU A 85 -16.38 -11.60 6.66
N ILE A 86 -15.77 -12.35 7.56
CA ILE A 86 -14.33 -12.37 7.77
C ILE A 86 -13.85 -13.72 7.25
N ASP A 87 -13.19 -13.71 6.10
CA ASP A 87 -12.54 -14.88 5.54
C ASP A 87 -11.07 -14.91 5.96
N GLU A 88 -10.65 -15.99 6.61
CA GLU A 88 -9.27 -16.20 7.04
C GLU A 88 -8.56 -17.15 6.07
N THR A 89 -7.60 -16.63 5.32
CA THR A 89 -6.80 -17.44 4.40
C THR A 89 -5.42 -17.71 4.99
N ALA A 90 -5.05 -19.00 5.08
CA ALA A 90 -3.70 -19.43 5.44
C ALA A 90 -2.77 -19.38 4.21
N ILE A 91 -1.91 -18.37 4.13
CA ILE A 91 -1.01 -18.14 2.98
C ILE A 91 0.17 -19.12 2.99
N ARG A 92 0.65 -19.54 4.17
CA ARG A 92 1.78 -20.47 4.31
C ARG A 92 1.40 -21.73 5.07
N LYS A 93 0.44 -22.51 4.57
CA LYS A 93 0.09 -23.82 5.16
C LYS A 93 0.89 -24.95 4.50
N ARG A 94 1.34 -25.92 5.31
CA ARG A 94 1.94 -27.15 4.77
C ARG A 94 0.88 -28.00 4.06
N LYS A 95 1.20 -28.52 2.88
CA LYS A 95 0.36 -29.51 2.22
C LYS A 95 0.51 -30.86 2.96
N TYR A 96 -0.57 -31.31 3.59
CA TYR A 96 -0.61 -32.55 4.38
C TYR A 96 0.35 -32.61 5.58
N ASP A 97 0.72 -31.46 6.15
CA ASP A 97 1.70 -31.32 7.25
C ASP A 97 3.11 -31.91 6.98
N ARG A 98 3.39 -32.25 5.72
CA ARG A 98 4.66 -32.83 5.28
C ARG A 98 5.58 -31.78 4.66
N GLY A 99 6.87 -32.07 4.69
CA GLY A 99 7.92 -31.21 4.11
C GLY A 99 8.53 -30.21 5.10
N ARG A 100 9.16 -29.16 4.56
CA ARG A 100 9.92 -28.17 5.34
C ARG A 100 9.05 -27.51 6.41
N SER A 101 9.60 -27.36 7.62
CA SER A 101 8.94 -26.62 8.68
C SER A 101 8.88 -25.13 8.35
N VAL A 102 7.69 -24.64 8.03
CA VAL A 102 7.38 -23.23 7.77
C VAL A 102 6.29 -22.81 8.75
N LYS A 103 6.44 -21.62 9.38
CA LYS A 103 5.41 -21.02 10.23
C LYS A 103 4.19 -20.70 9.36
N THR A 104 3.00 -21.12 9.79
CA THR A 104 1.75 -20.75 9.13
C THR A 104 1.50 -19.27 9.32
N GLU A 105 1.41 -18.55 8.21
CA GLU A 105 1.00 -17.15 8.17
C GLU A 105 -0.46 -17.09 7.78
N TRP A 106 -1.25 -16.42 8.62
CA TRP A 106 -2.67 -16.17 8.41
C TRP A 106 -2.86 -14.76 7.90
N VAL A 107 -3.79 -14.59 6.97
CA VAL A 107 -4.25 -13.29 6.50
C VAL A 107 -5.76 -13.28 6.60
N SER A 108 -6.28 -12.30 7.34
CA SER A 108 -7.71 -12.09 7.50
C SER A 108 -8.17 -11.07 6.47
N THR A 109 -9.13 -11.47 5.66
CA THR A 109 -9.79 -10.60 4.68
C THR A 109 -11.22 -10.38 5.12
N SER A 110 -11.63 -9.13 5.31
CA SER A 110 -13.01 -8.80 5.62
C SER A 110 -13.69 -8.30 4.35
N TYR A 111 -14.85 -8.85 4.01
CA TYR A 111 -15.62 -8.43 2.85
C TYR A 111 -17.03 -7.96 3.24
N PHE A 112 -17.52 -6.96 2.50
CA PHE A 112 -18.83 -6.34 2.72
C PHE A 112 -19.71 -6.56 1.50
N ASN A 113 -20.84 -7.25 1.70
CA ASN A 113 -21.70 -7.71 0.61
C ASN A 113 -22.56 -6.59 -0.03
N LEU A 114 -22.43 -5.33 0.39
CA LEU A 114 -23.25 -4.23 -0.12
C LEU A 114 -22.65 -3.53 -1.35
N THR A 115 -21.34 -3.66 -1.59
CA THR A 115 -20.62 -2.90 -2.63
C THR A 115 -19.51 -3.68 -3.34
N GLY A 116 -19.34 -4.97 -3.03
CA GLY A 116 -18.29 -5.81 -3.65
C GLY A 116 -16.86 -5.35 -3.34
N SER A 117 -16.68 -4.47 -2.35
CA SER A 117 -15.38 -3.97 -1.93
C SER A 117 -14.80 -4.90 -0.85
N PHE A 118 -13.58 -5.38 -1.08
CA PHE A 118 -12.87 -6.26 -0.15
C PHE A 118 -11.74 -5.48 0.55
N LEU A 119 -11.57 -5.71 1.84
CA LEU A 119 -10.47 -5.16 2.63
C LEU A 119 -9.58 -6.31 3.12
N VAL A 120 -8.29 -6.23 2.82
CA VAL A 120 -7.30 -7.22 3.25
C VAL A 120 -6.48 -6.62 4.38
N PHE A 121 -6.52 -7.23 5.56
CA PHE A 121 -5.67 -6.86 6.69
C PHE A 121 -4.78 -8.04 7.04
N THR A 122 -3.46 -7.86 6.92
CA THR A 122 -2.53 -8.89 7.34
C THR A 122 -2.28 -8.76 8.84
N THR A 123 -2.96 -9.55 9.66
CA THR A 123 -2.65 -9.63 11.09
C THR A 123 -1.59 -10.71 11.30
N LYS A 124 -0.40 -10.34 11.80
CA LYS A 124 0.57 -11.34 12.23
C LYS A 124 0.16 -11.87 13.61
N HIS A 125 -0.28 -13.12 13.67
CA HIS A 125 -0.43 -13.87 14.92
C HIS A 125 0.93 -14.42 15.42
#